data_AF-A0ABD6W8T2-F1
#
_entry.id   AF-A0ABD6W8T2-F1
#
_cell.length_a   1.000
_cell.length_b   1.000
_cell.length_c   1.000
_cell.angle_alpha   90.00
_cell.angle_beta   90.00
_cell.angle_gamma   90.00
#
_symmetry.space_group_name_H-M   'P 1'
#
loop_
_entity.id
_entity.type
_entity.pdbx_description
1 polymer ?
#
loop_
_entity_poly.entity_id
_entity_poly.type
_entity_poly.pdbx_seq_one_letter_code
_entity_poly.pdbx_strand_id
1 'polypeptide(L)'
;MSSTDLGAFTRRAALRAGATDAQLRAPALASPFHGVRTRVMPVTHLDRALAYLPRLRPWQLFSHLTAAKAWGVPLPARPEEDDPSHVAATRPHRPPRTRGVIGHTLAETDRVERRGVPVTGAASTWIALAPLLSARDLLAATDHLLFPPRAALEANGWRA
;
A
#
# COMPACT_ATOMS: atom_id res chain seq x y z
N MET A 1 6.84 1.07 15.61
CA MET A 1 6.40 -0.33 15.42
C MET A 1 7.30 -0.93 14.37
N SER A 2 8.10 -1.93 14.75
CA SER A 2 9.06 -2.58 13.86
C SER A 2 8.30 -3.13 12.64
N SER A 3 8.73 -2.77 11.44
CA SER A 3 8.22 -3.37 10.21
C SER A 3 8.48 -4.87 10.30
N THR A 4 7.43 -5.68 10.45
CA THR A 4 7.56 -7.13 10.41
C THR A 4 8.16 -7.49 9.04
N ASP A 5 9.38 -8.03 9.01
CA ASP A 5 9.90 -8.60 7.77
C ASP A 5 9.08 -9.86 7.44
N LEU A 6 8.10 -9.68 6.55
CA LEU A 6 7.23 -10.77 6.09
C LEU A 6 8.00 -11.81 5.26
N GLY A 7 9.25 -11.53 4.86
CA GLY A 7 10.01 -12.34 3.93
C GLY A 7 9.28 -12.51 2.61
N ALA A 8 8.70 -11.43 2.08
CA ALA A 8 7.88 -11.47 0.90
C ALA A 8 8.71 -11.63 -0.38
N PHE A 9 8.35 -12.59 -1.24
CA PHE A 9 8.99 -12.77 -2.53
C PHE A 9 8.01 -13.30 -3.57
N THR A 10 8.34 -13.13 -4.85
CA THR A 10 7.55 -13.71 -5.93
C THR A 10 7.98 -15.15 -6.20
N ARG A 11 7.02 -16.04 -6.48
CA ARG A 11 7.29 -17.42 -6.90
C ARG A 11 8.25 -17.46 -8.09
N ARG A 12 8.07 -16.54 -9.06
CA ARG A 12 8.95 -16.40 -10.23
C ARG A 12 10.39 -16.01 -9.86
N ALA A 13 10.57 -15.14 -8.87
CA ALA A 13 11.91 -14.78 -8.41
C ALA A 13 12.59 -15.97 -7.72
N ALA A 14 11.88 -16.69 -6.85
CA ALA A 14 12.42 -17.87 -6.18
C ALA A 14 12.77 -19.00 -7.16
N LEU A 15 11.92 -19.27 -8.16
CA LEU A 15 12.22 -20.23 -9.23
C LEU A 15 13.48 -19.86 -10.00
N ARG A 16 13.65 -18.57 -10.35
CA ARG A 16 14.89 -18.08 -11.00
C ARG A 16 16.13 -18.20 -10.10
N ALA A 17 15.95 -18.20 -8.79
CA ALA A 17 17.01 -18.41 -7.81
C ALA A 17 17.26 -19.90 -7.49
N GLY A 18 16.60 -20.84 -8.19
CA GLY A 18 16.82 -22.28 -8.05
C GLY A 18 15.87 -23.00 -7.09
N ALA A 19 14.88 -22.31 -6.51
CA ALA A 19 13.86 -22.97 -5.70
C ALA A 19 12.98 -23.89 -6.57
N THR A 20 12.56 -25.02 -6.02
CA THR A 20 11.65 -25.94 -6.69
C THR A 20 10.20 -25.62 -6.41
N ASP A 21 9.31 -26.11 -7.26
CA ASP A 21 7.87 -25.98 -7.06
C ASP A 21 7.36 -26.63 -5.78
N ALA A 22 7.98 -27.75 -5.37
CA ALA A 22 7.63 -28.43 -4.12
C ALA A 22 7.94 -27.55 -2.91
N GLN A 23 9.12 -26.91 -2.88
CA GLN A 23 9.48 -25.96 -1.81
C GLN A 23 8.52 -24.77 -1.76
N LEU A 24 8.08 -24.27 -2.90
CA LEU A 24 7.16 -23.13 -2.98
C LEU A 24 5.70 -23.46 -2.65
N ARG A 25 5.35 -24.75 -2.54
CA ARG A 25 4.05 -25.23 -2.07
C ARG A 25 4.08 -25.68 -0.61
N ALA A 26 5.23 -25.59 0.05
CA ALA A 26 5.36 -26.01 1.44
C ALA A 26 4.34 -25.27 2.34
N PRO A 27 3.71 -25.97 3.31
CA PRO A 27 2.75 -25.35 4.24
C PRO A 27 3.32 -24.21 5.07
N ALA A 28 4.65 -24.17 5.24
CA ALA A 28 5.37 -23.11 5.95
C ALA A 28 5.33 -21.74 5.23
N LEU A 29 4.86 -21.67 3.99
CA LEU A 29 4.74 -20.41 3.24
C LEU A 29 3.28 -20.01 3.05
N ALA A 30 2.94 -18.82 3.53
CA ALA A 30 1.66 -18.19 3.23
C ALA A 30 1.60 -17.68 1.77
N SER A 31 0.39 -17.50 1.25
CA SER A 31 0.13 -17.07 -0.14
C SER A 31 -0.88 -15.91 -0.18
N PRO A 32 -0.50 -14.70 0.27
CA PRO A 32 -1.44 -13.58 0.38
C PRO A 32 -1.93 -13.06 -0.98
N PHE A 33 -1.13 -13.22 -2.04
CA PHE A 33 -1.51 -12.86 -3.41
C PHE A 33 -1.08 -13.95 -4.39
N HIS A 34 -1.73 -13.99 -5.55
CA HIS A 34 -1.33 -14.90 -6.61
C HIS A 34 0.15 -14.69 -7.01
N GLY A 35 0.95 -15.75 -6.86
CA GLY A 35 2.37 -15.74 -7.21
C GLY A 35 3.29 -15.05 -6.20
N VAL A 36 2.80 -14.69 -5.01
CA VAL A 36 3.59 -14.19 -3.87
C VAL A 36 3.59 -15.21 -2.75
N ARG A 37 4.74 -15.34 -2.09
CA ARG A 37 4.90 -16.10 -0.86
C ARG A 37 5.44 -15.20 0.25
N THR A 38 5.03 -15.48 1.47
CA THR A 38 5.51 -14.84 2.71
C THR A 38 5.75 -15.91 3.77
N ARG A 39 6.60 -15.62 4.77
CA ARG A 39 6.84 -16.52 5.91
C ARG A 39 5.67 -16.57 6.89
N VAL A 40 4.94 -15.46 6.99
CA VAL A 40 3.75 -15.31 7.84
C VAL A 40 2.61 -14.69 7.03
N MET A 41 1.37 -14.96 7.42
CA MET A 41 0.20 -14.31 6.79
C MET A 41 0.17 -12.83 7.20
N PRO A 42 0.07 -11.88 6.26
CA PRO A 42 -0.10 -10.47 6.61
C PRO A 42 -1.43 -10.25 7.32
N VAL A 43 -1.38 -9.59 8.48
CA VAL A 43 -2.56 -9.34 9.32
C VAL A 43 -3.11 -7.94 9.04
N THR A 44 -2.25 -6.93 9.05
CA THR A 44 -2.68 -5.54 8.82
C THR A 44 -2.74 -5.20 7.33
N HIS A 45 -3.45 -4.11 7.01
CA HIS A 45 -3.47 -3.57 5.65
C HIS A 45 -2.08 -3.22 5.12
N LEU A 46 -1.22 -2.65 5.98
CA LEU A 46 0.14 -2.30 5.60
C LEU A 46 1.01 -3.54 5.43
N ASP A 47 0.82 -4.60 6.23
CA ASP A 47 1.46 -5.88 5.97
C ASP A 47 1.06 -6.44 4.61
N ARG A 48 -0.22 -6.33 4.22
CA ARG A 48 -0.67 -6.73 2.88
C ARG A 48 0.00 -5.90 1.78
N ALA A 49 0.16 -4.58 1.97
CA ALA A 49 0.88 -3.74 1.03
C ALA A 49 2.37 -4.13 0.92
N LEU A 50 3.05 -4.37 2.04
CA LEU A 50 4.44 -4.84 2.09
C LEU A 50 4.59 -6.21 1.42
N ALA A 51 3.67 -7.14 1.69
CA ALA A 51 3.64 -8.45 1.04
C ALA A 51 3.45 -8.36 -0.48
N TYR A 52 2.73 -7.33 -0.95
CA TYR A 52 2.50 -7.09 -2.38
C TYR A 52 3.73 -6.50 -3.10
N LEU A 53 4.61 -5.81 -2.38
CA LEU A 53 5.71 -5.02 -2.93
C LEU A 53 6.57 -5.76 -3.98
N PRO A 54 6.95 -7.05 -3.81
CA PRO A 54 7.72 -7.77 -4.82
C PRO A 54 7.01 -7.96 -6.18
N ARG A 55 5.68 -7.86 -6.23
CA ARG A 55 4.89 -7.89 -7.47
C ARG A 55 4.72 -6.50 -8.10
N LEU A 56 4.95 -5.43 -7.35
CA LEU A 56 4.74 -4.08 -7.80
C LEU A 56 5.66 -3.76 -8.97
N ARG A 57 5.11 -3.15 -10.03
CA ARG A 57 5.88 -2.73 -11.20
C ARG A 57 6.42 -1.31 -11.04
N PRO A 58 7.46 -0.91 -11.78
CA PRO A 58 8.01 0.45 -11.67
C PRO A 58 6.99 1.56 -11.90
N TRP A 59 6.02 1.35 -12.80
CA TRP A 59 4.90 2.27 -13.11
C TRP A 59 3.69 2.12 -12.17
N GLN A 60 3.82 1.35 -11.10
CA GLN A 60 2.75 1.12 -10.12
C GLN A 60 3.15 1.64 -8.74
N LEU A 61 2.15 2.08 -8.00
CA LEU A 61 2.25 2.59 -6.64
C LEU A 61 0.93 2.35 -5.91
N PHE A 62 0.95 2.39 -4.59
CA PHE A 62 -0.26 2.31 -3.79
C PHE A 62 -1.00 3.65 -3.80
N SER A 63 -2.33 3.62 -3.78
CA SER A 63 -3.18 4.82 -3.91
C SER A 63 -4.39 4.73 -2.97
N HIS A 64 -5.27 5.74 -3.00
CA HIS A 64 -6.54 5.74 -2.27
C HIS A 64 -6.37 5.34 -0.79
N LEU A 65 -7.12 4.35 -0.32
CA LEU A 65 -7.10 3.89 1.08
C LEU A 65 -5.76 3.30 1.51
N THR A 66 -5.05 2.60 0.62
CA THR A 66 -3.72 2.06 0.96
C THR A 66 -2.70 3.18 1.15
N ALA A 67 -2.71 4.18 0.25
CA ALA A 67 -1.88 5.36 0.42
C ALA A 67 -2.25 6.11 1.71
N ALA A 68 -3.55 6.34 1.96
CA ALA A 68 -4.02 7.01 3.16
C ALA A 68 -3.55 6.32 4.46
N LYS A 69 -3.61 4.98 4.53
CA LYS A 69 -3.06 4.21 5.66
C LYS A 69 -1.55 4.36 5.80
N ALA A 70 -0.80 4.44 4.71
CA ALA A 70 0.64 4.69 4.74
C ALA A 70 0.99 6.13 5.18
N TRP A 71 0.15 7.11 4.80
CA TRP A 71 0.20 8.49 5.30
C TRP A 71 -0.23 8.61 6.77
N GLY A 72 -0.88 7.58 7.33
CA GLY A 72 -1.37 7.55 8.69
C GLY A 72 -2.68 8.31 8.89
N VAL A 73 -3.41 8.58 7.81
CA VAL A 73 -4.71 9.27 7.83
C VAL A 73 -5.68 8.50 8.73
N PRO A 74 -6.41 9.18 9.63
CA PRO A 74 -7.48 8.54 10.39
C PRO A 74 -8.62 8.17 9.42
N LEU A 75 -8.85 6.87 9.26
CA LEU A 75 -9.91 6.34 8.40
C LEU A 75 -10.98 5.67 9.26
N PRO A 76 -12.25 5.68 8.81
CA PRO A 76 -13.29 4.90 9.47
C PRO A 76 -12.90 3.42 9.51
N ALA A 77 -13.27 2.75 10.60
CA ALA A 77 -13.03 1.32 10.76
C ALA A 77 -13.71 0.53 9.63
N ARG A 78 -13.00 -0.46 9.09
CA ARG A 78 -13.51 -1.38 8.07
C ARG A 78 -13.23 -2.82 8.49
N PRO A 79 -14.14 -3.76 8.21
CA PRO A 79 -13.87 -5.19 8.37
C PRO A 79 -12.62 -5.59 7.57
N GLU A 80 -11.83 -6.54 8.09
CA GLU A 80 -10.59 -6.98 7.42
C GLU A 80 -10.86 -7.68 6.08
N GLU A 81 -12.00 -8.38 5.98
CA GLU A 81 -12.45 -9.07 4.76
C GLU A 81 -12.77 -8.08 3.62
N ASP A 82 -13.07 -6.83 3.96
CA ASP A 82 -13.46 -5.74 3.06
C ASP A 82 -12.34 -4.70 2.84
N ASP A 83 -11.08 -5.06 3.10
CA ASP A 83 -9.95 -4.13 3.12
C ASP A 83 -8.84 -4.48 2.09
N PRO A 84 -9.17 -4.46 0.77
CA PRO A 84 -8.24 -4.79 -0.31
C PRO A 84 -7.16 -3.71 -0.49
N SER A 85 -6.01 -4.08 -1.05
CA SER A 85 -4.97 -3.09 -1.38
C SER A 85 -5.36 -2.31 -2.65
N HIS A 86 -5.26 -0.99 -2.62
CA HIS A 86 -5.48 -0.11 -3.76
C HIS A 86 -4.15 0.17 -4.46
N VAL A 87 -4.02 -0.29 -5.70
CA VAL A 87 -2.80 -0.14 -6.51
C VAL A 87 -3.14 0.61 -7.79
N ALA A 88 -2.48 1.74 -7.99
CA ALA A 88 -2.58 2.50 -9.22
C ALA A 88 -1.47 2.11 -10.20
N ALA A 89 -1.77 2.21 -11.50
CA ALA A 89 -0.79 2.29 -12.58
C ALA A 89 -0.87 3.67 -13.23
N THR A 90 0.28 4.27 -13.54
CA THR A 90 0.32 5.49 -14.35
C THR A 90 0.06 5.15 -15.83
N ARG A 91 -0.70 6.00 -16.52
CA ARG A 91 -0.94 5.86 -17.96
C ARG A 91 0.40 5.86 -18.72
N PRO A 92 0.53 5.09 -19.82
CA PRO A 92 -0.51 4.28 -20.48
C PRO A 92 -0.65 2.85 -19.93
N HIS A 93 0.00 2.53 -18.82
CA HIS A 93 0.01 1.16 -18.29
C HIS A 93 -1.32 0.76 -17.66
N ARG A 94 -1.59 -0.54 -17.64
CA ARG A 94 -2.81 -1.10 -17.05
C ARG A 94 -2.63 -1.38 -15.55
N PRO A 95 -3.66 -1.14 -14.73
CA PRO A 95 -3.65 -1.55 -13.33
C PRO A 95 -3.63 -3.06 -13.17
N PRO A 96 -3.20 -3.58 -11.99
CA PRO A 96 -3.25 -5.00 -11.72
C PRO A 96 -4.68 -5.52 -11.62
N ARG A 97 -4.91 -6.74 -12.09
CA ARG A 97 -6.15 -7.50 -11.91
C ARG A 97 -5.84 -8.76 -11.12
N THR A 98 -5.86 -8.67 -9.79
CA THR A 98 -5.57 -9.81 -8.92
C THR A 98 -6.47 -9.76 -7.69
N ARG A 99 -6.82 -10.92 -7.14
CA ARG A 99 -7.65 -11.01 -5.93
C ARG A 99 -7.00 -10.26 -4.78
N GLY A 100 -7.83 -9.57 -3.98
CA GLY A 100 -7.37 -8.77 -2.84
C GLY A 100 -6.78 -7.41 -3.24
N VAL A 101 -6.91 -7.00 -4.50
CA VAL A 101 -6.40 -5.72 -5.00
C VAL A 101 -7.45 -5.02 -5.86
N ILE A 102 -7.64 -3.73 -5.58
CA ILE A 102 -8.39 -2.82 -6.46
C ILE A 102 -7.37 -2.05 -7.30
N GLY A 103 -7.49 -2.21 -8.61
CA GLY A 103 -6.62 -1.58 -9.60
C GLY A 103 -7.16 -0.22 -10.06
N HIS A 104 -6.31 0.80 -10.08
CA HIS A 104 -6.65 2.16 -10.50
C HIS A 104 -5.76 2.67 -11.63
N THR A 105 -6.27 3.57 -12.46
CA THR A 105 -5.47 4.25 -13.49
C THR A 105 -5.32 5.72 -13.11
N LEU A 106 -4.09 6.21 -13.07
CA LEU A 106 -3.77 7.62 -12.83
C LEU A 106 -3.06 8.21 -14.06
N ALA A 107 -3.23 9.50 -14.30
CA ALA A 107 -2.47 10.18 -15.36
C ALA A 107 -1.01 10.36 -14.93
N GLU A 108 -0.78 11.34 -14.05
CA GLU A 108 0.51 11.63 -13.42
C GLU A 108 0.28 11.95 -11.94
N THR A 109 1.23 11.59 -11.09
CA THR A 109 1.15 11.78 -9.64
C THR A 109 2.55 11.68 -9.05
N ASP A 110 2.80 12.41 -7.97
CA ASP A 110 4.02 12.24 -7.20
C ASP A 110 4.08 10.85 -6.58
N ARG A 111 5.27 10.25 -6.66
CA ARG A 111 5.60 9.00 -5.96
C ARG A 111 6.36 9.33 -4.69
N VAL A 112 5.82 8.95 -3.54
CA VAL A 112 6.43 9.17 -2.22
C VAL A 112 6.59 7.84 -1.50
N GLU A 113 7.71 7.62 -0.84
CA GLU A 113 7.90 6.45 0.03
C GLU A 113 7.30 6.72 1.43
N ARG A 114 6.38 5.87 1.87
CA ARG A 114 5.77 5.95 3.21
C ARG A 114 5.67 4.57 3.82
N ARG A 115 6.18 4.39 5.04
CA ARG A 115 6.14 3.12 5.78
C ARG A 115 6.63 1.92 4.94
N GLY A 116 7.67 2.13 4.13
CA GLY A 116 8.30 1.09 3.30
C GLY A 116 7.56 0.74 2.01
N VAL A 117 6.57 1.53 1.59
CA VAL A 117 5.87 1.34 0.32
C VAL A 117 5.76 2.64 -0.50
N PRO A 118 5.85 2.56 -1.84
CA PRO A 118 5.63 3.70 -2.72
C PRO A 118 4.14 4.01 -2.82
N VAL A 119 3.76 5.24 -2.52
CA VAL A 119 2.38 5.72 -2.53
C VAL A 119 2.23 7.00 -3.35
N THR A 120 0.99 7.32 -3.72
CA THR A 120 0.64 8.63 -4.26
C THR A 120 0.98 9.75 -3.28
N GLY A 121 1.35 10.92 -3.79
CA GLY A 121 1.52 12.15 -3.01
C GLY A 121 0.25 12.52 -2.21
N ALA A 122 0.39 13.41 -1.21
CA ALA A 122 -0.70 13.76 -0.29
C ALA A 122 -1.94 14.31 -1.03
N ALA A 123 -1.75 15.26 -1.95
CA ALA A 123 -2.85 15.85 -2.73
C ALA A 123 -3.58 14.81 -3.60
N SER A 124 -2.84 13.99 -4.36
CA SER A 124 -3.43 12.92 -5.17
C SER A 124 -4.12 11.86 -4.31
N THR A 125 -3.58 11.56 -3.12
CA THR A 125 -4.22 10.66 -2.16
C THR A 125 -5.54 11.22 -1.68
N TRP A 126 -5.58 12.50 -1.30
CA TRP A 126 -6.80 13.18 -0.84
C TRP A 126 -7.89 13.18 -1.92
N ILE A 127 -7.55 13.56 -3.17
CA ILE A 127 -8.48 13.53 -4.31
C ILE A 127 -9.04 12.10 -4.50
N ALA A 128 -8.18 11.09 -4.40
CA ALA A 128 -8.56 9.69 -4.55
C ALA A 128 -9.45 9.18 -3.39
N LEU A 129 -9.42 9.82 -2.22
CA LEU A 129 -10.31 9.47 -1.10
C LEU A 129 -11.70 10.09 -1.22
N ALA A 130 -11.84 11.22 -1.93
CA ALA A 130 -13.10 11.95 -2.04
C ALA A 130 -14.33 11.10 -2.41
N PRO A 131 -14.27 10.17 -3.39
CA PRO A 131 -15.42 9.33 -3.72
C PRO A 131 -15.64 8.15 -2.74
N LEU A 132 -14.72 7.90 -1.81
CA LEU A 132 -14.72 6.73 -0.91
C LEU A 132 -15.09 7.04 0.54
N LEU A 133 -15.14 8.32 0.90
CA LEU A 133 -15.32 8.81 2.27
C LEU A 133 -16.53 9.73 2.36
N SER A 134 -17.13 9.79 3.56
CA SER A 134 -18.11 10.82 3.87
C SER A 134 -17.45 12.21 3.87
N ALA A 135 -18.23 13.29 3.72
CA ALA A 135 -17.69 14.65 3.82
C ALA A 135 -16.96 14.90 5.15
N ARG A 136 -17.45 14.30 6.25
CA ARG A 136 -16.82 14.39 7.58
C ARG A 136 -15.48 13.67 7.63
N ASP A 137 -15.39 12.45 7.10
CA ASP A 137 -14.14 11.69 7.11
C ASP A 137 -13.12 12.29 6.13
N LEU A 138 -13.59 12.83 5.00
CA LEU A 138 -12.74 13.54 4.06
C LEU A 138 -12.16 14.81 4.68
N LEU A 139 -12.95 15.56 5.47
CA LEU A 139 -12.45 16.71 6.24
C LEU A 139 -11.36 16.29 7.23
N ALA A 140 -11.58 15.22 8.01
CA ALA A 140 -10.57 14.69 8.92
C ALA A 140 -9.28 14.27 8.17
N ALA A 141 -9.41 13.71 6.97
CA ALA A 141 -8.27 13.41 6.11
C ALA A 141 -7.56 14.67 5.61
N THR A 142 -8.31 15.73 5.27
CA THR A 142 -7.75 17.04 4.90
C THR A 142 -6.88 17.59 6.03
N ASP A 143 -7.42 17.65 7.25
CA ASP A 143 -6.72 18.19 8.41
C ASP A 143 -5.41 17.44 8.66
N HIS A 144 -5.44 16.10 8.58
CA HIS A 144 -4.25 15.26 8.78
C HIS A 144 -3.18 15.46 7.69
N LEU A 145 -3.59 15.63 6.43
CA LEU A 145 -2.66 15.73 5.29
C LEU A 145 -2.06 17.14 5.14
N LEU A 146 -2.81 18.19 5.49
CA LEU A 146 -2.34 19.58 5.41
C LEU A 146 -1.60 20.03 6.68
N PHE A 147 -2.06 19.59 7.84
CA PHE A 147 -1.50 19.98 9.14
C PHE A 147 -0.96 18.75 9.86
N PRO A 148 0.20 18.21 9.42
CA PRO A 148 0.82 17.10 10.15
C PRO A 148 1.02 17.53 11.62
N PRO A 149 0.79 16.63 12.59
CA PRO A 149 0.82 16.98 14.00
C PRO A 149 2.10 17.76 14.37
N ARG A 150 1.93 18.83 15.16
CA ARG A 150 2.90 19.90 15.43
C ARG A 150 4.31 19.42 15.83
N ALA A 151 4.45 18.20 16.37
CA ALA A 151 5.73 17.54 16.61
C ALA A 151 6.61 17.37 15.35
N ALA A 152 6.00 17.29 14.15
CA ALA A 152 6.73 17.22 12.88
C ALA A 152 7.19 18.59 12.35
N LEU A 153 6.59 19.69 12.81
CA LEU A 153 6.93 21.05 12.39
C LEU A 153 8.17 21.57 13.12
N GLU A 154 8.36 21.20 14.39
CA GLU A 154 9.54 21.59 15.18
C GLU A 154 10.84 20.96 14.64
N ALA A 155 10.75 19.78 14.01
CA ALA A 155 11.89 19.11 13.39
C ALA A 155 12.39 19.79 12.09
N ASN A 156 11.56 20.62 11.45
CA ASN A 156 11.89 21.29 10.17
C ASN A 156 12.09 22.81 10.31
N GLY A 157 12.23 23.32 11.54
CA GLY A 157 12.68 24.70 11.78
C GLY A 157 11.70 25.81 11.41
N TRP A 158 10.43 25.50 11.13
CA TRP A 158 9.42 26.54 10.94
C TRP A 158 8.93 27.07 12.29
N ARG A 159 9.25 28.32 12.61
CA ARG A 159 8.63 29.08 13.71
C ARG A 159 7.70 30.13 13.11
N ALA A 160 6.45 30.13 13.58
CA ALA A 160 5.50 31.21 13.31
C ALA A 160 5.90 32.49 14.04
#